data_AF-A0A375YWE5-F1
#
_entry.id   AF-A0A375YWE5-F1
#
_cell.length_a   1.000
_cell.length_b   1.000
_cell.length_c   1.000
_cell.angle_alpha   90.00
_cell.angle_beta   90.00
_cell.angle_gamma   90.00
#
_symmetry.space_group_name_H-M   'P 1'
#
loop_
_entity.id
_entity.type
_entity.pdbx_description
1 polymer ?
#
loop_
_entity_poly.entity_id
_entity_poly.type
_entity_poly.pdbx_seq_one_letter_code
_entity_poly.pdbx_strand_id
1 'polypeptide(L)'
;MSEDTNENAVQTTHEGAESVADGLSAPPEGEGPGNDFESPKGNKEERFRKERNEAREALAAAEERIQRMQRAEVERLASDGLSHPADLFSLSGNELADYLTEDGDVDPEKVAADVAAILAERPGLRKQTPGYDPSQGRGGRPPAKREPKSLGDVIRF
;
A
#
# COMPACT_ATOMS: atom_id res chain seq x y z
N MET A 1 61.76 2.54 14.89
CA MET A 1 60.57 1.68 14.92
C MET A 1 59.55 2.40 14.06
N SER A 2 59.68 2.30 12.74
CA SER A 2 59.06 1.26 11.89
C SER A 2 57.57 1.55 11.78
N GLU A 3 57.14 2.29 10.74
CA GLU A 3 56.71 1.78 9.42
C GLU A 3 55.55 0.78 9.53
N ASP A 4 54.36 1.25 9.14
CA ASP A 4 53.39 0.59 8.24
C ASP A 4 52.17 1.52 8.12
N THR A 5 52.05 2.32 7.07
CA THR A 5 51.50 1.92 5.75
C THR A 5 50.14 1.26 5.90
N ASN A 6 49.05 1.99 5.63
CA ASN A 6 48.14 1.55 4.57
C ASN A 6 47.20 2.69 4.13
N GLU A 7 47.57 3.25 2.99
CA GLU A 7 46.74 4.06 2.13
C GLU A 7 45.69 3.13 1.50
N ASN A 8 44.40 3.44 1.63
CA ASN A 8 43.44 2.90 0.66
C ASN A 8 42.42 3.98 0.27
N ALA A 9 42.89 4.79 -0.66
CA ALA A 9 42.05 5.53 -1.58
C ALA A 9 41.20 4.54 -2.37
N VAL A 10 39.88 4.73 -2.38
CA VAL A 10 39.08 4.34 -3.53
C VAL A 10 38.39 5.61 -4.02
N GLN A 11 39.11 6.26 -4.92
CA GLN A 11 38.63 7.31 -5.79
C GLN A 11 37.41 6.81 -6.58
N THR A 12 36.39 7.66 -6.59
CA THR A 12 35.56 7.92 -7.77
C THR A 12 36.40 7.94 -9.02
N THR A 13 36.15 7.02 -9.96
CA THR A 13 36.15 7.21 -11.42
C THR A 13 35.85 5.85 -12.07
N HIS A 14 34.66 5.72 -12.68
CA HIS A 14 34.42 4.66 -13.66
C HIS A 14 34.40 5.34 -15.03
N GLU A 15 35.59 5.63 -15.57
CA GLU A 15 35.80 6.04 -16.95
C GLU A 15 36.75 5.04 -17.62
N GLY A 16 36.38 4.62 -18.84
CA GLY A 16 37.31 4.11 -19.84
C GLY A 16 37.08 2.67 -20.31
N ALA A 17 36.42 2.52 -21.47
CA ALA A 17 37.03 1.88 -22.65
C ALA A 17 36.03 1.84 -23.83
N GLU A 18 35.99 2.96 -24.56
CA GLU A 18 36.30 3.04 -25.99
C GLU A 18 35.76 1.92 -26.92
N SER A 19 34.66 2.22 -27.61
CA SER A 19 34.31 1.60 -28.90
C SER A 19 34.63 2.61 -29.99
N VAL A 20 35.69 2.33 -30.75
CA VAL A 20 36.08 3.09 -31.94
C VAL A 20 35.33 2.51 -33.12
N ALA A 21 34.35 3.24 -33.66
CA ALA A 21 33.77 3.00 -34.98
C ALA A 21 33.41 4.34 -35.61
N ASP A 22 34.39 4.84 -36.35
CA ASP A 22 34.30 5.52 -37.65
C ASP A 22 32.89 5.81 -38.21
N GLY A 23 32.65 7.08 -38.55
CA GLY A 23 31.71 7.42 -39.63
C GLY A 23 30.65 8.47 -39.33
N LEU A 24 30.80 9.62 -40.02
CA LEU A 24 29.75 10.51 -40.55
C LEU A 24 29.49 11.87 -39.86
N SER A 25 30.11 12.86 -40.48
CA SER A 25 29.54 14.14 -40.95
C SER A 25 29.45 15.30 -39.96
N ALA A 26 30.38 16.25 -40.14
CA ALA A 26 30.21 17.64 -39.74
C ALA A 26 28.89 18.23 -40.26
N PRO A 27 28.14 19.01 -39.46
CA PRO A 27 27.06 19.83 -39.99
C PRO A 27 27.68 21.04 -40.72
N PRO A 28 27.17 21.44 -41.89
CA PRO A 28 27.61 22.67 -42.52
C PRO A 28 27.17 23.87 -41.69
N GLU A 29 28.12 24.72 -41.30
CA GLU A 29 27.86 26.07 -40.85
C GLU A 29 27.16 26.84 -41.98
N GLY A 30 25.91 27.21 -41.74
CA GLY A 30 25.11 28.04 -42.61
C GLY A 30 24.46 29.16 -41.79
N GLU A 31 25.17 30.27 -41.63
CA GLU A 31 24.58 31.54 -41.26
C GLU A 31 23.85 32.13 -42.47
N GLY A 32 22.53 32.22 -42.37
CA GLY A 32 21.68 33.07 -43.21
C GLY A 32 20.65 33.75 -42.31
N PRO A 33 20.56 35.10 -42.29
CA PRO A 33 19.59 35.79 -41.46
C PRO A 33 18.23 35.82 -42.17
N GLY A 34 17.20 35.32 -41.50
CA GLY A 34 15.80 35.55 -41.90
C GLY A 34 15.02 34.28 -42.16
N ASN A 35 14.24 33.87 -41.16
CA ASN A 35 12.85 33.48 -41.37
C ASN A 35 12.12 33.47 -40.03
N ASP A 36 11.34 34.51 -39.80
CA ASP A 36 10.07 34.54 -39.05
C ASP A 36 9.91 33.52 -37.93
N PHE A 37 10.32 33.94 -36.73
CA PHE A 37 9.88 33.36 -35.47
C PHE A 37 8.37 33.58 -35.27
N GLU A 38 7.53 32.82 -35.96
CA GLU A 38 6.15 32.65 -35.54
C GLU A 38 5.74 31.18 -35.70
N SER A 39 6.25 30.35 -34.78
CA SER A 39 5.58 29.09 -34.46
C SER A 39 4.11 29.38 -34.20
N PRO A 40 3.14 28.67 -34.83
CA PRO A 40 1.74 29.04 -34.75
C PRO A 40 1.27 28.95 -33.30
N LYS A 41 0.93 30.10 -32.72
CA LYS A 41 0.53 30.26 -31.30
C LYS A 41 -0.66 29.35 -30.92
N GLY A 42 -1.48 28.91 -31.89
CA GLY A 42 -2.59 27.98 -31.69
C GLY A 42 -2.16 26.57 -31.24
N ASN A 43 -1.07 26.03 -31.78
CA ASN A 43 -0.64 24.65 -31.48
C ASN A 43 -0.07 24.51 -30.06
N LYS A 44 0.34 25.60 -29.41
CA LYS A 44 0.91 25.54 -28.05
C LYS A 44 -0.19 25.62 -26.98
N GLU A 45 -1.16 26.52 -27.17
CA GLU A 45 -2.35 26.65 -26.31
C GLU A 45 -3.20 25.37 -26.31
N GLU A 46 -3.44 24.78 -27.49
CA GLU A 46 -4.19 23.53 -27.62
C GLU A 46 -3.49 22.35 -26.94
N ARG A 47 -2.16 22.26 -27.07
CA ARG A 47 -1.34 21.26 -26.35
C ARG A 47 -1.46 21.41 -24.84
N PHE A 48 -1.31 22.63 -24.31
CA PHE A 48 -1.44 22.85 -22.87
C PHE A 48 -2.85 22.54 -22.33
N ARG A 49 -3.91 22.81 -23.11
CA ARG A 49 -5.28 22.43 -22.71
C ARG A 49 -5.43 20.92 -22.66
N LYS A 50 -4.86 20.21 -23.63
CA LYS A 50 -4.85 18.75 -23.68
C LYS A 50 -4.09 18.15 -22.50
N GLU A 51 -2.84 18.58 -22.30
CA GLU A 51 -1.98 18.13 -21.18
C GLU A 51 -2.64 18.37 -19.82
N ARG A 52 -3.28 19.54 -19.63
CA ARG A 52 -4.01 19.85 -18.39
C ARG A 52 -5.21 18.92 -18.19
N ASN A 53 -5.98 18.64 -19.24
CA ASN A 53 -7.13 17.75 -19.12
C ASN A 53 -6.67 16.31 -18.83
N GLU A 54 -5.64 15.83 -19.54
CA GLU A 54 -5.01 14.53 -19.28
C GLU A 54 -4.49 14.42 -17.84
N ALA A 55 -3.84 15.47 -17.32
CA ALA A 55 -3.38 15.52 -15.94
C ALA A 55 -4.54 15.45 -14.92
N ARG A 56 -5.65 16.13 -15.19
CA ARG A 56 -6.86 16.09 -14.34
C ARG A 56 -7.53 14.71 -14.37
N GLU A 57 -7.59 14.08 -15.54
CA GLU A 57 -8.11 12.73 -15.69
C GLU A 57 -7.22 11.71 -14.97
N ALA A 58 -5.90 11.83 -15.09
CA ALA A 58 -4.95 10.99 -14.38
C ALA A 58 -5.06 11.14 -12.85
N LEU A 59 -5.23 12.37 -12.37
CA LEU A 59 -5.44 12.66 -10.95
C LEU A 59 -6.73 12.01 -10.44
N ALA A 60 -7.86 12.21 -11.14
CA ALA A 60 -9.14 11.60 -10.75
C ALA A 60 -9.07 10.07 -10.72
N ALA A 61 -8.41 9.46 -11.70
CA ALA A 61 -8.21 8.00 -11.74
C ALA A 61 -7.31 7.50 -10.59
N ALA A 62 -6.28 8.27 -10.22
CA ALA A 62 -5.42 7.95 -9.09
C ALA A 62 -6.19 8.05 -7.76
N GLU A 63 -6.97 9.12 -7.57
CA GLU A 63 -7.82 9.31 -6.38
C GLU A 63 -8.85 8.20 -6.22
N GLU A 64 -9.52 7.80 -7.31
CA GLU A 64 -10.46 6.67 -7.29
C GLU A 64 -9.76 5.36 -6.90
N ARG A 65 -8.54 5.12 -7.40
CA ARG A 65 -7.76 3.94 -7.04
C ARG A 65 -7.36 3.96 -5.56
N ILE A 66 -6.94 5.11 -5.03
CA ILE A 66 -6.59 5.28 -3.63
C ILE A 66 -7.81 5.04 -2.74
N GLN A 67 -8.96 5.63 -3.06
CA GLN A 67 -10.21 5.42 -2.31
C GLN A 67 -10.61 3.94 -2.26
N ARG A 68 -10.48 3.21 -3.38
CA ARG A 68 -10.72 1.76 -3.39
C ARG A 68 -9.76 0.99 -2.50
N MET A 69 -8.48 1.38 -2.45
CA MET A 69 -7.48 0.76 -1.57
C MET A 69 -7.75 1.07 -0.09
N GLN A 70 -8.06 2.32 0.24
CA GLN A 70 -8.42 2.73 1.61
C GLN A 70 -9.67 2.01 2.08
N ARG A 71 -10.71 1.91 1.23
CA ARG A 71 -11.91 1.15 1.56
C ARG A 71 -11.60 -0.33 1.82
N ALA A 72 -10.81 -0.95 0.95
CA ALA A 72 -10.40 -2.35 1.14
C ALA A 72 -9.59 -2.54 2.43
N GLU A 73 -8.79 -1.55 2.84
CA GLU A 73 -8.04 -1.60 4.08
C GLU A 73 -8.94 -1.47 5.32
N VAL A 74 -9.91 -0.56 5.30
CA VAL A 74 -10.94 -0.48 6.35
C VAL A 74 -11.68 -1.81 6.49
N GLU A 75 -12.10 -2.39 5.36
CA GLU A 75 -12.77 -3.70 5.35
C GLU A 75 -11.84 -4.82 5.87
N ARG A 76 -10.54 -4.78 5.54
CA ARG A 76 -9.55 -5.73 6.06
C ARG A 76 -9.47 -5.67 7.58
N LEU A 77 -9.39 -4.47 8.16
CA LEU A 77 -9.34 -4.27 9.61
C LEU A 77 -10.65 -4.71 10.28
N ALA A 78 -11.80 -4.37 9.68
CA ALA A 78 -13.11 -4.78 10.19
C ALA A 78 -13.31 -6.31 10.17
N SER A 79 -12.65 -7.01 9.25
CA SER A 79 -12.76 -8.47 9.08
C SER A 79 -12.19 -9.28 10.26
N ASP A 80 -11.45 -8.65 11.17
CA ASP A 80 -10.98 -9.29 12.39
C ASP A 80 -12.10 -9.50 13.41
N GLY A 81 -13.09 -8.60 13.44
CA GLY A 81 -14.24 -8.67 14.34
C GLY A 81 -15.54 -9.13 13.68
N LEU A 82 -15.82 -8.65 12.48
CA LEU A 82 -17.09 -8.88 11.76
C LEU A 82 -16.98 -10.07 10.80
N SER A 83 -18.08 -10.82 10.66
CA SER A 83 -18.18 -11.85 9.60
C SER A 83 -18.24 -11.25 8.20
N HIS A 84 -18.88 -10.09 8.07
CA HIS A 84 -19.01 -9.33 6.84
C HIS A 84 -18.46 -7.92 7.06
N PRO A 85 -17.22 -7.62 6.64
CA PRO A 85 -16.58 -6.34 6.93
C PRO A 85 -17.26 -5.16 6.23
N ALA A 86 -17.89 -5.38 5.08
CA ALA A 86 -18.65 -4.35 4.36
C ALA A 86 -19.87 -3.81 5.16
N ASP A 87 -20.35 -4.57 6.16
CA ASP A 87 -21.45 -4.14 7.02
C ASP A 87 -21.06 -2.96 7.91
N LEU A 88 -19.76 -2.72 8.12
CA LEU A 88 -19.27 -1.56 8.87
C LEU A 88 -19.87 -0.26 8.31
N PHE A 89 -19.70 0.01 7.01
CA PHE A 89 -20.24 1.21 6.35
C PHE A 89 -21.77 1.28 6.36
N SER A 90 -22.45 0.13 6.37
CA SER A 90 -23.92 0.10 6.34
C SER A 90 -24.53 0.32 7.73
N LEU A 91 -23.80 -0.02 8.80
CA LEU A 91 -24.30 -0.05 10.17
C LEU A 91 -23.76 1.08 11.05
N SER A 92 -22.54 1.59 10.79
CA SER A 92 -21.99 2.72 11.54
C SER A 92 -22.63 4.05 11.16
N GLY A 93 -23.14 4.16 9.92
CA GLY A 93 -23.61 5.43 9.36
C GLY A 93 -22.45 6.39 9.01
N ASN A 94 -21.20 5.92 9.12
CA ASN A 94 -20.00 6.67 8.80
C ASN A 94 -19.55 6.37 7.37
N GLU A 95 -18.90 7.35 6.76
CA GLU A 95 -18.32 7.25 5.43
C GLU A 95 -16.82 6.97 5.50
N LEU A 96 -16.18 6.68 4.36
CA LEU A 96 -14.74 6.40 4.28
C LEU A 96 -13.90 7.50 4.96
N ALA A 97 -14.28 8.77 4.77
CA ALA A 97 -13.56 9.92 5.29
C ALA A 97 -13.47 9.96 6.82
N ASP A 98 -14.47 9.42 7.53
CA ASP A 98 -14.52 9.44 9.00
C ASP A 98 -13.44 8.52 9.61
N TYR A 99 -13.06 7.49 8.86
CA TYR A 99 -12.03 6.52 9.22
C TYR A 99 -10.62 6.93 8.78
N LEU A 100 -10.46 8.09 8.14
CA LEU A 100 -9.14 8.59 7.75
C LEU A 100 -8.51 9.44 8.86
N THR A 101 -7.19 9.45 8.88
CA THR A 101 -6.36 10.38 9.63
C THR A 101 -6.22 11.70 8.87
N GLU A 102 -5.59 12.70 9.49
CA GLU A 102 -5.26 13.97 8.83
C GLU A 102 -4.33 13.79 7.63
N ASP A 103 -3.51 12.74 7.64
CA ASP A 103 -2.59 12.37 6.55
C ASP A 103 -3.29 11.60 5.42
N GLY A 104 -4.56 11.22 5.59
CA GLY A 104 -5.33 10.43 4.62
C GLY A 104 -5.09 8.92 4.71
N ASP A 105 -4.43 8.45 5.76
CA ASP A 105 -4.28 7.02 6.05
C ASP A 105 -5.48 6.49 6.84
N VAL A 106 -5.69 5.18 6.83
CA VAL A 106 -6.78 4.56 7.58
C VAL A 106 -6.42 4.47 9.07
N ASP A 107 -7.30 4.99 9.93
CA ASP A 107 -7.16 4.95 11.39
C ASP A 107 -7.73 3.63 11.95
N PRO A 108 -6.87 2.71 12.44
CA PRO A 108 -7.31 1.42 12.95
C PRO A 108 -8.08 1.52 14.27
N GLU A 109 -7.86 2.56 15.07
CA GLU A 109 -8.52 2.71 16.37
C GLU A 109 -9.98 3.08 16.19
N LYS A 110 -10.28 4.00 15.25
CA LYS A 110 -11.65 4.36 14.89
C LYS A 110 -12.43 3.16 14.34
N VAL A 111 -11.81 2.39 13.44
CA VAL A 111 -12.42 1.17 12.89
C VAL A 111 -12.72 0.16 14.00
N ALA A 112 -11.76 -0.07 14.91
CA ALA A 112 -11.96 -1.01 16.01
C ALA A 112 -13.06 -0.55 16.99
N ALA A 113 -13.15 0.75 17.27
CA ALA A 113 -14.17 1.32 18.14
C ALA A 113 -15.59 1.12 17.58
N ASP A 114 -15.78 1.41 16.29
CA ASP A 114 -17.08 1.23 15.63
C ASP A 114 -17.46 -0.25 15.51
N VAL A 115 -16.49 -1.11 15.18
CA VAL A 115 -16.72 -2.57 15.19
C VAL A 115 -17.16 -3.04 16.56
N ALA A 116 -16.53 -2.56 17.64
CA ALA A 116 -16.92 -2.91 19.00
C ALA A 116 -18.34 -2.42 19.35
N ALA A 117 -18.72 -1.21 18.91
CA ALA A 117 -20.06 -0.68 19.08
C ALA A 117 -21.11 -1.52 18.35
N ILE A 118 -20.87 -1.85 17.07
CA ILE A 118 -21.75 -2.72 16.27
C ILE A 118 -21.91 -4.09 16.94
N LEU A 119 -20.81 -4.66 17.44
CA LEU A 119 -20.84 -5.96 18.11
C LEU A 119 -21.52 -5.94 19.49
N ALA A 120 -21.54 -4.79 20.16
CA ALA A 120 -22.28 -4.61 21.41
C ALA A 120 -23.80 -4.59 21.16
N GLU A 121 -24.24 -3.90 20.10
CA GLU A 121 -25.65 -3.86 19.71
C GLU A 121 -26.12 -5.18 19.08
N ARG A 122 -25.26 -5.79 18.25
CA ARG A 122 -25.58 -6.97 17.45
C ARG A 122 -24.49 -8.03 17.56
N PRO A 123 -24.46 -8.80 18.66
CA PRO A 123 -23.43 -9.81 18.87
C PRO A 123 -23.43 -10.95 17.84
N GLY A 124 -24.52 -11.11 17.06
CA GLY A 124 -24.64 -12.10 16.00
C GLY A 124 -23.77 -11.84 14.75
N LEU A 125 -23.27 -10.61 14.55
CA LEU A 125 -22.40 -10.26 13.42
C LEU A 125 -20.92 -10.59 13.64
N ARG A 126 -20.59 -11.18 14.80
CA ARG A 126 -19.21 -11.61 15.07
C ARG A 126 -18.75 -12.63 14.04
N LYS A 127 -17.48 -12.52 13.68
CA LYS A 127 -16.77 -13.52 12.89
C LYS A 127 -16.95 -14.91 13.53
N GLN A 128 -17.54 -15.82 12.77
CA GLN A 128 -17.78 -17.18 13.23
C GLN A 128 -16.50 -18.01 13.08
N THR A 129 -16.05 -18.62 14.18
CA THR A 129 -14.98 -19.61 14.12
C THR A 129 -15.57 -20.90 13.55
N PRO A 130 -15.05 -21.43 12.43
CA PRO A 130 -15.56 -22.68 11.88
C PRO A 130 -15.40 -23.80 12.91
N GLY A 131 -16.51 -24.49 13.21
CA GLY A 131 -16.48 -25.70 14.00
C GLY A 131 -15.83 -26.82 13.19
N TYR A 132 -14.82 -27.47 13.75
CA TYR A 132 -14.21 -28.65 13.16
C TYR A 132 -14.72 -29.91 13.88
N ASP A 133 -15.20 -30.91 13.13
CA ASP A 133 -15.58 -32.21 13.69
C ASP A 133 -14.34 -33.12 13.80
N PRO A 134 -13.90 -33.47 15.02
CA PRO A 134 -12.75 -34.33 15.24
C PRO A 134 -12.87 -35.72 14.59
N SER A 135 -14.09 -36.24 14.43
CA SER A 135 -14.33 -37.58 13.88
C SER A 135 -14.13 -37.68 12.36
N GLN A 136 -14.10 -36.55 11.64
CA GLN A 136 -13.96 -36.49 10.19
C GLN A 136 -12.51 -36.55 9.68
N GLY A 137 -11.52 -36.63 10.58
CA GLY A 137 -10.10 -36.87 10.25
C GLY A 137 -9.36 -35.75 9.48
N ARG A 138 -10.02 -34.64 9.14
CA ARG A 138 -9.48 -33.45 8.45
C ARG A 138 -8.82 -32.38 9.35
N GLY A 139 -8.19 -32.78 10.46
CA GLY A 139 -7.33 -31.91 11.26
C GLY A 139 -8.06 -30.95 12.21
N GLY A 140 -8.10 -31.34 13.49
CA GLY A 140 -8.26 -30.44 14.63
C GLY A 140 -7.22 -30.86 15.66
N ARG A 141 -6.58 -29.90 16.33
CA ARG A 141 -5.66 -30.24 17.45
C ARG A 141 -6.46 -31.09 18.44
N PRO A 142 -6.02 -32.31 18.81
CA PRO A 142 -6.73 -33.09 19.80
C PRO A 142 -6.86 -32.25 21.07
N PRO A 143 -8.02 -32.28 21.77
CA PRO A 143 -8.15 -31.57 23.03
C PRO A 143 -6.98 -31.99 23.91
N ALA A 144 -6.25 -31.01 24.46
CA ALA A 144 -5.13 -31.29 25.35
C ALA A 144 -5.61 -32.32 26.39
N LYS A 145 -4.87 -33.44 26.54
CA LYS A 145 -5.19 -34.46 27.55
C LYS A 145 -5.33 -33.72 28.87
N ARG A 146 -6.56 -33.65 29.39
CA ARG A 146 -6.78 -33.24 30.77
C ARG A 146 -6.09 -34.30 31.61
N GLU A 147 -4.88 -33.99 32.08
CA GLU A 147 -4.24 -34.86 33.05
C GLU A 147 -5.22 -34.98 34.23
N PRO A 148 -5.59 -36.21 34.63
CA PRO A 148 -6.44 -36.38 35.78
C PRO A 148 -5.69 -35.75 36.95
N LYS A 149 -6.34 -34.84 37.69
CA LYS A 149 -5.79 -34.33 38.95
C LYS A 149 -5.35 -35.54 39.74
N SER A 150 -4.05 -35.66 39.97
CA SER A 150 -3.53 -36.77 40.77
C SER A 150 -4.16 -36.68 42.15
N LEU A 151 -4.40 -37.82 42.81
CA LEU A 151 -4.98 -37.83 44.15
C LEU A 151 -4.19 -36.95 45.14
N GLY A 152 -2.88 -36.73 44.88
CA GLY A 152 -2.01 -35.83 45.63
C GLY A 152 -2.33 -34.34 45.51
N ASP A 153 -3.00 -33.89 44.45
CA ASP A 153 -3.49 -32.52 44.31
C ASP A 153 -4.81 -32.26 45.04
N VAL A 154 -5.52 -33.33 45.42
CA VAL A 154 -6.80 -33.24 46.15
C VAL A 154 -6.60 -33.37 47.67
N ILE A 155 -5.51 -34.01 48.11
CA ILE A 155 -5.20 -34.26 49.53
C ILE A 155 -4.02 -33.37 49.97
N ARG A 156 -4.13 -32.06 49.72
CA ARG A 156 -3.29 -31.06 50.38
C ARG A 156 -4.21 -30.21 51.27
N PHE A 157 -4.26 -30.56 52.56
CA PHE A 157 -4.85 -29.75 53.62
C PHE A 157 -3.87 -28.66 54.06
#